data_AF-A0A820N5M1-F1
#
_entry.id   AF-A0A820N5M1-F1
#
_cell.length_a   1.000
_cell.length_b   1.000
_cell.length_c   1.000
_cell.angle_alpha   90.00
_cell.angle_beta   90.00
_cell.angle_gamma   90.00
#
_symmetry.space_group_name_H-M   'P 1'
#
loop_
_entity.id
_entity.type
_entity.pdbx_description
1 polymer ?
#
loop_
_entity_poly.entity_id
_entity_poly.type
_entity_poly.pdbx_seq_one_letter_code
_entity_poly.pdbx_strand_id
1 'polypeptide(L)'
;TTNETNSSSKEPITTFEDLSNELFYEIFDCLIDYHAFEAFYHLNHRFQNLFLHSNLPTKINVSEISISKLEYYSTHIIEPCTHRIKSFRLSNPCIDPCLLLFPITKYLTQLTTLILNKIEANHIEPIVNRLSYLPVLSSLTIISI
;
A
#
# COMPACT_ATOMS: atom_id res chain seq x y z
N THR A 1 10.13 44.80 -30.30
CA THR A 1 10.19 43.38 -30.69
C THR A 1 10.51 42.60 -29.44
N THR A 2 9.57 41.75 -29.02
CA THR A 2 9.50 41.04 -27.74
C THR A 2 10.60 39.98 -27.64
N ASN A 3 11.39 40.02 -26.56
CA ASN A 3 12.29 38.94 -26.17
C ASN A 3 11.48 37.85 -25.45
N GLU A 4 11.18 36.77 -26.16
CA GLU A 4 10.79 35.51 -25.54
C GLU A 4 12.05 34.78 -25.06
N THR A 5 12.37 34.94 -23.78
CA THR A 5 13.25 34.00 -23.06
C THR A 5 12.48 33.46 -21.87
N ASN A 6 11.49 32.61 -22.14
CA ASN A 6 11.01 31.64 -21.16
C ASN A 6 11.95 30.41 -21.19
N SER A 7 13.21 30.60 -20.81
CA SER A 7 14.00 29.46 -20.34
C SER A 7 13.65 29.29 -18.86
N SER A 8 12.73 28.37 -18.57
CA SER A 8 12.59 27.82 -17.22
C SER A 8 13.95 27.24 -16.84
N SER A 9 14.74 28.00 -16.09
CA SER A 9 15.95 27.49 -15.45
C SER A 9 15.48 26.47 -14.43
N LYS A 10 15.56 25.19 -14.78
CA LYS A 10 15.37 24.12 -13.80
C LYS A 10 16.43 24.33 -12.73
N GLU A 11 15.99 24.66 -11.52
CA GLU A 11 16.89 24.72 -10.38
C GLU A 11 17.64 23.38 -10.28
N PRO A 12 18.95 23.41 -10.03
CA PRO A 12 19.72 22.17 -9.95
C PRO A 12 19.17 21.32 -8.80
N ILE A 13 18.99 20.02 -9.05
CA ILE A 13 18.67 19.05 -7.99
C ILE A 13 19.92 18.94 -7.12
N THR A 14 19.84 19.46 -5.90
CA THR A 14 20.98 19.49 -4.96
C THR A 14 20.80 18.51 -3.81
N THR A 15 19.56 18.12 -3.55
CA THR A 15 19.18 17.19 -2.49
C THR A 15 18.23 16.12 -3.02
N PHE A 16 18.12 15.01 -2.29
CA PHE A 16 17.23 13.91 -2.65
C PHE A 16 15.76 14.35 -2.61
N GLU A 17 15.44 15.31 -1.74
CA GLU A 17 14.14 15.93 -1.60
C GLU A 17 13.75 16.79 -2.81
N ASP A 18 14.69 17.21 -3.66
CA ASP A 18 14.39 17.98 -4.87
C ASP A 18 13.85 17.10 -6.02
N LEU A 19 13.88 15.76 -5.88
CA LEU A 19 13.33 14.85 -6.87
C LEU A 19 11.81 15.03 -7.02
N SER A 20 11.29 14.82 -8.22
CA SER A 20 9.85 14.92 -8.48
C SER A 20 9.06 13.82 -7.75
N ASN A 21 7.76 14.05 -7.52
CA ASN A 21 6.88 13.05 -6.93
C ASN A 21 6.80 11.77 -7.81
N GLU A 22 6.91 11.92 -9.13
CA GLU A 22 6.91 10.81 -10.09
C GLU A 22 8.08 9.85 -9.81
N LEU A 23 9.29 10.40 -9.62
CA LEU A 23 10.47 9.59 -9.28
C LEU A 23 10.30 8.89 -7.93
N PHE A 24 9.66 9.53 -6.96
CA PHE A 24 9.35 8.88 -5.69
C PHE A 24 8.38 7.72 -5.85
N TYR A 25 7.37 7.85 -6.71
CA TYR A 25 6.47 6.73 -7.00
C TYR A 25 7.19 5.58 -7.68
N GLU A 26 8.13 5.85 -8.58
CA GLU A 26 8.99 4.82 -9.18
C GLU A 26 9.87 4.12 -8.13
N ILE A 27 10.45 4.88 -7.20
CA ILE A 27 11.22 4.33 -6.06
C ILE A 27 10.32 3.45 -5.19
N PHE A 28 9.11 3.92 -4.86
CA PHE A 28 8.18 3.17 -4.01
C PHE A 28 7.71 1.88 -4.70
N ASP A 29 7.49 1.89 -6.02
CA ASP A 29 7.15 0.68 -6.80
C ASP A 29 8.30 -0.35 -6.83
N CYS A 30 9.55 0.09 -6.68
CA CYS A 30 10.72 -0.80 -6.56
C CYS A 30 10.85 -1.41 -5.15
N LEU A 31 10.21 -0.81 -4.15
CA LEU A 31 10.25 -1.25 -2.76
C LEU A 31 9.00 -2.06 -2.40
N ILE A 32 9.10 -2.86 -1.34
CA ILE A 32 7.90 -3.36 -0.67
C ILE A 32 7.26 -2.14 0.02
N ASP A 33 5.94 -1.93 -0.15
CA ASP A 33 5.24 -0.72 0.31
C ASP A 33 5.49 -0.39 1.80
N TYR A 34 5.63 -1.43 2.63
CA TYR A 34 5.98 -1.28 4.04
C TYR A 34 7.39 -0.70 4.25
N HIS A 35 8.40 -1.13 3.48
CA HIS A 35 9.75 -0.57 3.57
C HIS A 35 9.82 0.87 3.08
N ALA A 36 9.08 1.21 2.02
CA ALA A 36 8.95 2.59 1.57
C ALA A 36 8.32 3.47 2.66
N PHE A 37 7.25 2.99 3.29
CA PHE A 37 6.63 3.68 4.41
C PHE A 37 7.62 3.90 5.56
N GLU A 38 8.27 2.84 6.04
CA GLU A 38 9.21 2.92 7.16
C GLU A 38 10.36 3.89 6.88
N ALA A 39 10.89 3.91 5.66
CA ALA A 39 11.99 4.77 5.28
C ALA A 39 11.59 6.24 5.07
N PHE A 40 10.43 6.51 4.45
CA PHE A 40 10.12 7.85 3.94
C PHE A 40 8.99 8.58 4.69
N TYR A 41 8.01 7.86 5.25
CA TYR A 41 6.80 8.49 5.79
C TYR A 41 7.08 9.48 6.94
N HIS A 42 8.10 9.20 7.75
CA HIS A 42 8.44 10.03 8.91
C HIS A 42 9.40 11.18 8.59
N LEU A 43 9.90 11.30 7.36
CA LEU A 43 10.91 12.31 7.02
C LEU A 43 10.33 13.72 6.97
N ASN A 44 9.18 13.92 6.34
CA ASN A 44 8.48 15.21 6.30
C ASN A 44 7.04 15.08 5.78
N HIS A 45 6.28 16.17 5.85
CA HIS A 45 4.89 16.25 5.41
C HIS A 45 4.70 15.95 3.91
N ARG A 46 5.70 16.28 3.07
CA ARG A 46 5.62 15.96 1.64
C ARG A 46 5.58 14.45 1.44
N PHE A 47 6.43 13.69 2.11
CA PHE A 47 6.40 12.23 2.02
C PHE A 47 5.11 11.63 2.56
N GLN A 48 4.59 12.12 3.69
CA GLN A 48 3.28 11.70 4.19
C GLN A 48 2.18 11.88 3.14
N ASN A 49 2.17 13.03 2.45
CA ASN A 49 1.23 13.29 1.36
C ASN A 49 1.39 12.32 0.18
N LEU A 50 2.60 11.88 -0.14
CA LEU A 50 2.82 10.92 -1.21
C LEU A 50 2.16 9.56 -0.92
N PHE A 51 2.09 9.14 0.35
CA PHE A 51 1.40 7.90 0.72
C PHE A 51 -0.11 8.08 0.82
N LEU A 52 -0.57 9.16 1.47
CA LEU A 52 -1.98 9.32 1.84
C LEU A 52 -2.84 9.91 0.72
N HIS A 53 -2.29 10.84 -0.06
CA HIS A 53 -3.04 11.68 -1.01
C HIS A 53 -2.68 11.39 -2.48
N SER A 54 -2.02 10.27 -2.76
CA SER A 54 -1.73 9.85 -4.13
C SER A 54 -2.97 9.33 -4.84
N ASN A 55 -3.10 9.65 -6.13
CA ASN A 55 -4.10 9.05 -7.01
C ASN A 55 -3.65 7.68 -7.55
N LEU A 56 -2.43 7.25 -7.23
CA LEU A 56 -1.91 5.97 -7.69
C LEU A 56 -2.53 4.81 -6.90
N PRO A 57 -2.74 3.67 -7.57
CA PRO A 57 -3.10 2.43 -6.90
C PRO A 57 -2.09 2.04 -5.83
N THR A 58 -2.58 1.57 -4.69
CA THR A 58 -1.73 1.07 -3.62
C THR A 58 -1.67 -0.44 -3.66
N LYS A 59 -0.47 -0.97 -3.51
CA LYS A 59 -0.23 -2.37 -3.20
C LYS A 59 0.05 -2.43 -1.70
N ILE A 60 -0.40 -3.50 -1.05
CA ILE A 60 -0.11 -3.75 0.36
C ILE A 60 0.53 -5.11 0.44
N ASN A 61 1.71 -5.16 1.06
CA ASN A 61 2.37 -6.40 1.40
C ASN A 61 2.83 -6.35 2.86
N VAL A 62 2.12 -7.08 3.71
CA VAL A 62 2.39 -7.19 5.14
C VAL A 62 3.12 -8.49 5.50
N SER A 63 3.80 -9.12 4.53
CA SER A 63 4.43 -10.42 4.75
C SER A 63 5.67 -10.33 5.65
N GLU A 64 6.38 -9.20 5.63
CA GLU A 64 7.64 -9.00 6.36
C GLU A 64 7.48 -8.09 7.59
N ILE A 65 6.28 -7.55 7.81
CA ILE A 65 6.01 -6.67 8.95
C ILE A 65 6.00 -7.46 10.26
N SER A 66 6.60 -6.90 11.30
CA SER A 66 6.46 -7.44 12.65
C SER A 66 5.08 -7.12 13.21
N ILE A 67 4.56 -8.00 14.07
CA ILE A 67 3.25 -7.79 14.73
C ILE A 67 3.23 -6.45 15.46
N SER A 68 4.32 -6.07 16.13
CA SER A 68 4.46 -4.80 16.85
C SER A 68 4.32 -3.56 15.98
N LYS A 69 4.60 -3.66 14.67
CA LYS A 69 4.49 -2.54 13.73
C LYS A 69 3.22 -2.61 12.88
N LEU A 70 2.56 -3.77 12.85
CA LEU A 70 1.36 -4.00 12.05
C LEU A 70 0.23 -3.06 12.46
N GLU A 71 -0.02 -2.88 13.75
CA GLU A 71 -1.07 -1.98 14.23
C GLU A 71 -0.82 -0.55 13.74
N TYR A 72 0.41 -0.06 13.90
CA TYR A 72 0.78 1.27 13.45
C TYR A 72 0.59 1.43 11.94
N TYR A 73 1.08 0.47 11.15
CA TYR A 73 0.95 0.49 9.70
C TYR A 73 -0.51 0.37 9.24
N SER A 74 -1.31 -0.45 9.92
CA SER A 74 -2.74 -0.60 9.63
C SER A 74 -3.46 0.73 9.79
N THR A 75 -3.30 1.37 10.95
CA THR A 75 -3.97 2.63 11.29
C THR A 75 -3.53 3.80 10.41
N HIS A 76 -2.24 3.89 10.07
CA HIS A 76 -1.70 5.08 9.40
C HIS A 76 -1.62 4.92 7.88
N ILE A 77 -1.63 3.70 7.33
CA ILE A 77 -1.47 3.46 5.90
C ILE A 77 -2.60 2.63 5.32
N ILE A 78 -2.89 1.45 5.88
CA ILE A 78 -3.88 0.56 5.28
C ILE A 78 -5.27 1.20 5.33
N GLU A 79 -5.71 1.62 6.52
CA GLU A 79 -7.05 2.18 6.73
C GLU A 79 -7.31 3.44 5.87
N PRO A 80 -6.42 4.47 5.85
CA PRO A 80 -6.65 5.66 5.04
C PRO A 80 -6.64 5.38 3.52
N CYS A 81 -5.91 4.35 3.08
CA CYS A 81 -5.71 4.06 1.67
C CYS A 81 -6.63 2.97 1.12
N THR A 82 -7.55 2.40 1.93
CA THR A 82 -8.41 1.25 1.59
C THR A 82 -9.06 1.34 0.20
N HIS A 83 -9.63 2.49 -0.14
CA HIS A 83 -10.29 2.75 -1.42
C HIS A 83 -9.37 2.70 -2.65
N ARG A 84 -8.04 2.76 -2.47
CA ARG A 84 -7.02 2.70 -3.54
C ARG A 84 -6.26 1.38 -3.55
N ILE A 85 -6.45 0.52 -2.55
CA ILE A 85 -5.75 -0.77 -2.48
C ILE A 85 -6.23 -1.66 -3.62
N LYS A 86 -5.34 -1.94 -4.57
CA LYS A 86 -5.61 -2.86 -5.70
C LYS A 86 -5.12 -4.27 -5.46
N SER A 87 -4.05 -4.41 -4.68
CA SER A 87 -3.43 -5.70 -4.36
C SER A 87 -3.13 -5.77 -2.87
N PHE A 88 -3.51 -6.88 -2.24
CA PHE A 88 -3.20 -7.15 -0.84
C PHE A 88 -2.52 -8.50 -0.71
N ARG A 89 -1.35 -8.54 -0.09
CA ARG A 89 -0.59 -9.75 0.18
C ARG A 89 -0.32 -9.90 1.67
N LEU A 90 -0.67 -11.06 2.20
CA LEU A 90 -0.30 -11.53 3.53
C LEU A 90 0.38 -12.89 3.38
N SER A 91 1.57 -13.04 3.95
CA SER A 91 2.31 -14.32 3.97
C SER A 91 3.00 -14.57 5.31
N ASN A 92 2.46 -13.98 6.38
CA ASN A 92 2.98 -14.08 7.75
C ASN A 92 2.01 -14.92 8.59
N PRO A 93 2.40 -16.13 9.03
CA PRO A 93 1.52 -17.02 9.79
C PRO A 93 1.20 -16.49 11.19
N CYS A 94 1.98 -15.54 11.70
CA CYS A 94 1.74 -14.95 13.02
C CYS A 94 0.68 -13.84 13.01
N ILE A 95 0.14 -13.49 11.84
CA ILE A 95 -0.89 -12.46 11.68
C ILE A 95 -2.20 -13.17 11.37
N ASP A 96 -3.21 -12.94 12.21
CA ASP A 96 -4.57 -13.41 11.94
C ASP A 96 -5.16 -12.64 10.74
N PRO A 97 -5.43 -13.31 9.62
CA PRO A 97 -5.99 -12.66 8.43
C PRO A 97 -7.39 -12.09 8.66
N CYS A 98 -8.19 -12.72 9.51
CA CYS A 98 -9.54 -12.27 9.82
C CYS A 98 -9.49 -10.96 10.61
N LEU A 99 -8.61 -10.86 11.61
CA LEU A 99 -8.43 -9.62 12.38
C LEU A 99 -7.97 -8.47 11.49
N LEU A 100 -7.09 -8.74 10.53
CA LEU A 100 -6.57 -7.71 9.63
C LEU A 100 -7.57 -7.31 8.54
N LEU A 101 -8.23 -8.27 7.89
CA LEU A 101 -9.04 -7.99 6.70
C LEU A 101 -10.49 -7.61 7.04
N PHE A 102 -11.11 -8.21 8.04
CA PHE A 102 -12.54 -8.05 8.27
C PHE A 102 -12.96 -6.60 8.56
N PRO A 103 -12.20 -5.80 9.33
CA PRO A 103 -12.54 -4.40 9.58
C PRO A 103 -12.57 -3.56 8.30
N ILE A 104 -11.72 -3.91 7.33
CA ILE A 104 -11.50 -3.10 6.13
C ILE A 104 -12.16 -3.65 4.85
N THR A 105 -12.61 -4.91 4.85
CA THR A 105 -13.05 -5.62 3.61
C THR A 105 -14.08 -4.82 2.80
N LYS A 106 -15.05 -4.20 3.46
CA LYS A 106 -16.11 -3.41 2.79
C LYS A 106 -15.60 -2.11 2.15
N TYR A 107 -14.43 -1.62 2.54
CA TYR A 107 -13.81 -0.40 2.00
C TYR A 107 -12.80 -0.69 0.89
N LEU A 108 -12.44 -1.96 0.66
CA LEU A 108 -11.53 -2.42 -0.38
C LEU A 108 -12.23 -2.46 -1.76
N THR A 109 -12.83 -1.33 -2.15
CA THR A 109 -13.68 -1.22 -3.34
C THR A 109 -12.93 -1.37 -4.66
N GLN A 110 -11.61 -1.20 -4.65
CA GLN A 110 -10.73 -1.36 -5.81
C GLN A 110 -9.86 -2.61 -5.75
N LEU A 111 -10.04 -3.49 -4.76
CA LEU A 111 -9.18 -4.65 -4.59
C LEU A 111 -9.44 -5.68 -5.70
N THR A 112 -8.43 -5.88 -6.54
CA THR A 112 -8.46 -6.84 -7.66
C THR A 112 -7.71 -8.13 -7.35
N THR A 113 -6.68 -8.05 -6.51
CA THR A 113 -5.78 -9.16 -6.20
C THR A 113 -5.66 -9.35 -4.70
N LEU A 114 -5.98 -10.55 -4.23
CA LEU A 114 -5.78 -10.95 -2.84
C LEU A 114 -4.93 -12.22 -2.79
N ILE A 115 -3.79 -12.14 -2.10
CA ILE A 115 -2.85 -13.26 -1.93
C ILE A 115 -2.66 -13.51 -0.45
N LEU A 116 -3.12 -14.68 -0.02
CA LEU A 116 -3.04 -15.14 1.36
C LEU A 116 -2.24 -16.43 1.38
N ASN A 117 -0.98 -16.35 1.80
CA ASN A 117 -0.13 -17.51 1.95
C ASN A 117 0.06 -17.82 3.43
N LYS A 118 0.31 -19.10 3.72
CA LYS A 118 0.54 -19.58 5.08
C LYS A 118 -0.63 -19.25 6.02
N ILE A 119 -1.84 -19.56 5.56
CA ILE A 119 -3.07 -19.37 6.34
C ILE A 119 -3.49 -20.69 6.98
N GLU A 120 -3.85 -20.67 8.26
CA GLU A 120 -4.44 -21.85 8.89
C GLU A 120 -5.80 -22.19 8.27
N ALA A 121 -6.07 -23.49 8.09
CA ALA A 121 -7.27 -23.95 7.36
C ALA A 121 -8.60 -23.48 7.97
N ASN A 122 -8.65 -23.30 9.30
CA ASN A 122 -9.80 -22.77 10.05
C ASN A 122 -10.20 -21.34 9.64
N HIS A 123 -9.29 -20.54 9.07
CA HIS A 123 -9.58 -19.17 8.65
C HIS A 123 -10.11 -19.08 7.21
N ILE A 124 -9.94 -20.13 6.39
CA ILE A 124 -10.27 -20.09 4.96
C ILE A 124 -11.76 -19.81 4.73
N GLU A 125 -12.64 -20.59 5.36
CA GLU A 125 -14.09 -20.43 5.20
C GLU A 125 -14.57 -19.02 5.63
N PRO A 126 -14.23 -18.53 6.84
CA PRO A 126 -14.55 -17.15 7.24
C PRO A 126 -14.08 -16.08 6.25
N ILE A 127 -12.85 -16.23 5.71
CA ILE A 127 -12.30 -15.30 4.71
C ILE A 127 -13.13 -15.36 3.44
N VAL A 128 -13.31 -16.54 2.85
CA VAL A 128 -14.02 -16.72 1.57
C VAL A 128 -15.44 -16.15 1.66
N ASN A 129 -16.14 -16.38 2.77
CA ASN A 129 -17.47 -15.82 3.01
C ASN A 129 -17.46 -14.28 2.99
N ARG A 130 -16.40 -13.64 3.49
CA ARG A 130 -16.22 -12.18 3.46
C ARG A 130 -15.79 -11.64 2.09
N LEU A 131 -15.12 -12.42 1.25
CA LEU A 131 -14.69 -11.95 -0.06
C LEU A 131 -15.86 -11.66 -1.01
N SER A 132 -17.04 -12.21 -0.72
CA SER A 132 -18.28 -11.89 -1.46
C SER A 132 -18.64 -10.40 -1.47
N TYR A 133 -18.10 -9.60 -0.53
CA TYR A 133 -18.29 -8.15 -0.46
C TYR A 133 -17.36 -7.34 -1.38
N LEU A 134 -16.39 -7.98 -2.04
CA LEU A 134 -15.40 -7.30 -2.86
C LEU A 134 -15.89 -7.22 -4.31
N PRO A 135 -16.24 -6.03 -4.81
CA PRO A 135 -16.98 -5.90 -6.07
C PRO A 135 -16.14 -6.20 -7.31
N VAL A 136 -14.81 -6.10 -7.21
CA VAL A 136 -13.88 -6.16 -8.36
C VAL A 136 -12.74 -7.16 -8.15
N LEU A 137 -12.86 -8.05 -7.16
CA LEU A 137 -11.86 -9.09 -6.92
C LEU A 137 -11.86 -10.07 -8.10
N SER A 138 -10.73 -10.14 -8.81
CA SER A 138 -10.57 -10.98 -10.00
C SER A 138 -9.48 -12.05 -9.84
N SER A 139 -8.56 -11.86 -8.90
CA SER A 139 -7.49 -12.81 -8.59
C SER A 139 -7.46 -13.11 -7.10
N LEU A 140 -7.66 -14.37 -6.74
CA LEU A 140 -7.56 -14.88 -5.38
C LEU A 140 -6.55 -16.02 -5.33
N THR A 141 -5.62 -15.95 -4.39
CA THR A 141 -4.70 -17.05 -4.07
C THR A 141 -4.74 -17.30 -2.58
N ILE A 142 -5.09 -18.52 -2.18
CA ILE A 142 -5.06 -18.97 -0.79
C ILE A 142 -4.18 -20.23 -0.73
N ILE A 143 -3.10 -20.17 0.04
CA ILE A 143 -2.20 -21.30 0.30
C ILE A 143 -2.21 -21.58 1.79
N SER A 144 -2.75 -22.74 2.18
CA SER A 144 -2.82 -23.16 3.58
C SER A 144 -1.50 -23.76 4.07
N ILE A 145 -1.29 -23.73 5.39
CA ILE A 145 -0.24 -24.52 6.08
C ILE A 145 -0.83 -25.86 6.52
#